data_AF-A0A0U0QTN0-F1
#
_entry.id   AF-A0A0U0QTN0-F1
#
_cell.length_a   1.000
_cell.length_b   1.000
_cell.length_c   1.000
_cell.angle_alpha   90.00
_cell.angle_beta   90.00
_cell.angle_gamma   90.00
#
_symmetry.space_group_name_H-M   'P 1'
#
loop_
_entity.id
_entity.type
_entity.pdbx_description
1 polymer ?
#
loop_
_entity_poly.entity_id
_entity_poly.type
_entity_poly.pdbx_seq_one_letter_code
_entity_poly.pdbx_strand_id
1 'polypeptide(L)' 'MAAGLDGYSAADCVALLREAALTAMRRSIDAANVTAADLATARETVRASLDPLQVASLRKFGTKGDLRS' A
#
# COMPACT_ATOMS: atom_id res chain seq x y z
N MET A 1 11.25 5.90 2.35
CA MET A 1 10.00 5.58 1.63
C MET A 1 9.00 4.77 2.46
N ALA A 2 9.42 3.89 3.38
CA ALA A 2 8.48 3.10 4.19
C ALA A 2 7.63 3.91 5.19
N ALA A 3 8.12 5.07 5.66
CA ALA A 3 7.35 5.95 6.53
C ALA A 3 6.15 6.53 5.76
N GLY A 4 4.92 6.14 6.13
CA GLY A 4 3.67 6.62 5.52
C GLY A 4 2.84 5.57 4.76
N LEU A 5 3.22 4.29 4.80
CA LEU A 5 2.39 3.18 4.28
C LEU A 5 1.61 2.47 5.41
N ASP A 6 1.53 3.08 6.59
CA ASP A 6 0.67 2.57 7.66
C ASP A 6 -0.77 2.42 7.17
N GLY A 7 -1.36 1.24 7.39
CA GLY A 7 -2.70 0.90 6.90
C GLY A 7 -2.76 0.38 5.46
N TYR A 8 -1.65 0.34 4.73
CA TYR A 8 -1.60 -0.34 3.43
C TYR A 8 -1.40 -1.84 3.65
N SER A 9 -2.22 -2.63 2.98
CA SER A 9 -1.97 -4.05 2.77
C SER A 9 -0.89 -4.25 1.71
N ALA A 10 -0.40 -5.48 1.57
CA ALA A 10 0.49 -5.83 0.47
C ALA A 10 -0.17 -5.60 -0.91
N ALA A 11 -1.49 -5.84 -1.01
CA ALA A 11 -2.25 -5.56 -2.23
C ALA A 11 -2.29 -4.06 -2.55
N ASP A 12 -2.46 -3.21 -1.53
CA ASP A 12 -2.44 -1.76 -1.71
C ASP A 12 -1.06 -1.28 -2.17
N CYS A 13 0.02 -1.86 -1.65
CA CYS A 13 1.38 -1.56 -2.11
C CYS A 13 1.59 -1.91 -3.59
N VAL A 14 1.07 -3.06 -4.05
CA VAL A 14 1.14 -3.45 -5.47
C VAL A 14 0.32 -2.49 -6.33
N ALA A 15 -0.89 -2.14 -5.89
CA ALA A 15 -1.75 -1.18 -6.58
C ALA A 15 -1.07 0.20 -6.68
N LEU A 16 -0.44 0.65 -5.60
CA LEU A 16 0.27 1.93 -5.54
C LEU A 16 1.46 1.97 -6.51
N LEU A 17 2.26 0.91 -6.57
CA LEU A 17 3.39 0.82 -7.50
C LEU A 17 2.91 0.78 -8.96
N ARG A 18 1.82 0.07 -9.23
CA ARG A 18 1.21 0.03 -10.57
C ARG A 18 0.74 1.43 -10.99
N GLU A 19 0.05 2.15 -10.12
CA GLU A 19 -0.45 3.50 -10.42
C GLU A 19 0.70 4.51 -10.57
N ALA A 20 1.76 4.40 -9.77
CA ALA A 20 2.95 5.23 -9.89
C ALA A 20 3.68 4.99 -11.23
N ALA A 21 3.78 3.74 -11.68
CA ALA A 21 4.33 3.41 -12.99
C ALA A 21 3.49 4.00 -14.14
N LEU A 22 2.16 3.85 -14.09
CA LEU A 22 1.26 4.45 -15.08
C LEU A 22 1.31 5.98 -15.08
N THR A 23 1.51 6.59 -13.92
CA THR A 23 1.69 8.04 -13.79
C THR A 23 3.00 8.49 -14.44
N ALA A 24 4.11 7.78 -14.21
CA ALA A 24 5.39 8.06 -14.86
C ALA A 24 5.31 7.94 -16.38
N MET A 25 4.67 6.87 -16.89
CA MET A 25 4.49 6.65 -18.34
C MET A 25 3.58 7.71 -18.99
N ARG A 26 2.54 8.19 -18.29
CA ARG A 26 1.69 9.28 -18.77
C ARG A 26 2.43 10.62 -18.83
N ARG A 27 3.37 10.86 -17.92
CA ARG A 27 4.23 12.07 -17.93
C ARG A 27 5.20 12.05 -19.11
N SER A 28 5.83 10.92 -19.39
CA SER A 28 6.72 10.74 -20.54
C SER A 28 6.85 9.26 -20.87
N ILE A 29 6.66 8.91 -22.14
CA ILE A 29 6.76 7.52 -22.59
C ILE A 29 8.20 6.97 -22.50
N ASP A 30 9.19 7.87 -22.51
CA ASP A 30 10.61 7.54 -22.35
C ASP A 30 11.05 7.56 -20.87
N ALA A 31 10.12 7.72 -19.92
CA ALA A 31 10.44 7.72 -18.49
C ALA A 31 10.94 6.34 -18.05
N ALA A 32 12.26 6.21 -17.92
CA ALA A 32 12.90 4.97 -17.47
C ALA A 32 12.67 4.66 -15.97
N ASN A 33 12.38 5.69 -15.16
CA ASN A 33 12.33 5.58 -13.70
C ASN A 33 11.07 6.22 -13.12
N VAL A 34 10.45 5.52 -12.17
CA VAL A 34 9.41 6.06 -11.29
C VAL A 34 10.07 6.98 -10.27
N THR A 35 9.50 8.18 -10.09
CA THR A 35 10.01 9.20 -9.16
C THR A 35 9.13 9.28 -7.90
N ALA A 36 9.62 10.00 -6.89
CA ALA A 36 8.84 10.28 -5.69
C ALA A 36 7.57 11.10 -5.97
N ALA A 37 7.58 11.94 -7.02
CA ALA A 37 6.39 12.69 -7.44
C ALA A 37 5.31 11.76 -8.00
N ASP A 38 5.69 10.75 -8.79
CA ASP A 38 4.76 9.77 -9.34
C ASP A 38 4.09 8.95 -8.22
N LEU A 39 4.86 8.60 -7.18
CA LEU A 39 4.36 7.98 -5.95
C LEU A 39 3.43 8.90 -5.15
N ALA A 40 3.74 10.19 -5.05
CA ALA A 40 2.88 11.16 -4.36
C ALA A 40 1.52 11.28 -5.06
N THR A 41 1.52 11.42 -6.39
CA THR A 41 0.30 11.43 -7.21
C THR A 41 -0.48 10.12 -7.08
N ALA A 42 0.20 8.97 -7.14
CA ALA A 42 -0.46 7.67 -7.01
C ALA A 42 -1.19 7.48 -5.67
N ARG A 43 -0.70 8.10 -4.57
CA ARG A 43 -1.35 8.06 -3.25
C ARG A 43 -2.65 8.87 -3.17
N GLU A 44 -2.91 9.76 -4.12
CA GLU A 44 -4.20 10.46 -4.21
C GLU A 44 -5.31 9.49 -4.66
N THR A 45 -4.96 8.52 -5.50
CA THR A 45 -5.88 7.54 -6.09
C THR A 45 -5.95 6.24 -5.28
N VAL A 46 -4.80 5.70 -4.87
CA VAL A 46 -4.72 4.45 -4.12
C VAL A 46 -4.74 4.77 -2.64
N ARG A 47 -5.82 4.41 -1.95
CA ARG A 47 -6.00 4.63 -0.51
C ARG A 47 -5.72 3.35 0.27
N ALA A 48 -5.24 3.52 1.50
CA ALA A 48 -5.08 2.42 2.46
C ALA A 48 -6.42 1.68 2.66
N SER A 49 -6.40 0.35 2.58
CA SER A 49 -7.62 -0.46 2.74
C SER A 49 -7.79 -1.05 4.14
N LEU A 50 -6.73 -1.12 4.96
CA LEU A 50 -6.81 -1.77 6.27
C LEU A 50 -7.49 -0.88 7.31
N ASP A 51 -8.56 -1.40 7.91
CA ASP A 51 -9.15 -0.84 9.12
C ASP A 51 -8.37 -1.30 10.37
N PRO A 52 -7.83 -0.37 11.18
CA PRO A 52 -7.12 -0.70 12.42
C PRO A 52 -7.93 -1.57 13.40
N LEU A 53 -9.26 -1.42 13.47
CA LEU A 53 -10.11 -2.21 14.36
C LEU A 53 -10.22 -3.67 13.91
N GLN A 54 -10.28 -3.89 12.60
CA GLN A 54 -10.29 -5.23 12.02
C GLN A 54 -8.93 -5.92 12.25
N VAL A 55 -7.83 -5.21 12.01
CA VAL A 55 -6.46 -5.73 12.25
C VAL A 55 -6.28 -6.09 13.73
N ALA A 56 -6.73 -5.24 14.66
CA ALA A 56 -6.66 -5.51 16.09
C ALA A 56 -7.49 -6.75 16.49
N SER A 57 -8.67 -6.93 15.89
CA SER A 57 -9.52 -8.10 16.14
C SER A 57 -8.89 -9.40 15.63
N LEU A 58 -8.31 -9.39 14.43
CA LEU A 58 -7.59 -10.55 13.87
C LEU A 58 -6.37 -10.93 14.69
N ARG A 59 -5.59 -9.95 15.18
CA ARG A 59 -4.46 -10.21 16.09
C ARG A 59 -4.90 -10.93 17.36
N LYS A 60 -5.99 -10.49 18.01
CA LYS A 60 -6.55 -11.13 19.20
C LYS A 60 -7.04 -12.56 18.92
N PHE A 61 -7.53 -12.82 17.71
CA PHE A 61 -7.93 -14.17 17.30
C PHE A 61 -6.71 -15.09 17.15
N GLY A 62 -5.66 -14.65 16.46
CA GLY A 62 -4.42 -15.42 16.28
C GLY A 62 -3.81 -15.87 17.60
N THR A 63 -3.72 -14.95 18.59
CA THR A 63 -3.22 -15.28 19.93
C THR A 63 -4.09 -16.28 20.70
N LYS A 64 -5.41 -16.30 20.44
CA LYS A 64 -6.32 -17.29 21.04
C LYS A 64 -6.20 -18.67 20.38
N GLY A 65 -5.73 -18.72 19.13
CA GLY A 65 -5.42 -19.96 18.41
C GLY A 65 -4.15 -20.62 18.97
N ASP A 66 -3.10 -19.84 19.18
CA ASP A 66 -1.82 -20.31 19.73
C ASP A 66 -1.91 -20.87 21.16
N LEU A 67 -2.88 -20.38 21.96
CA LEU A 67 -3.16 -20.89 23.31
C LEU A 67 -3.93 -22.23 23.32
N ARG A 68 -4.41 -22.70 22.16
CA ARG A 68 -5.24 -23.91 22.00
C ARG A 68 -4.53 -25.06 21.27
N SER A 69 -3.33 -24.83 20.76
CA SER A 69 -2.43 -25.80 20.12
C SER A 69 -1.33 -26.23 21.06
#